data_AF-A0A2E6H9G8-F1
#
_entry.id   AF-A0A2E6H9G8-F1
#
_cell.length_a   1.000
_cell.length_b   1.000
_cell.length_c   1.000
_cell.angle_alpha   90.00
_cell.angle_beta   90.00
_cell.angle_gamma   90.00
#
_symmetry.space_group_name_H-M   'P 1'
#
loop_
_entity.id
_entity.type
_entity.pdbx_description
1 polymer ?
#
loop_
_entity_poly.entity_id
_entity_poly.type
_entity_poly.pdbx_seq_one_letter_code
_entity_poly.pdbx_strand_id
1 'polypeptide(L)'
;MGLVHKVQGFKPKKTESPAKLLKYFYSMEGSENFPLTLALNSLEAINKSAADEEEYLLCLLEDSVFSSLYVTFYEQIFSTVRDNSEMTIPLIENFAADLEEREKVISIQSHNHVNFIEKSGDCHGCSSCDNHADVAELIQYWAKKDITFFENLYVGMQTIQFAMEHLLYEVIPQNTELTEDLSPITILKYRQEIFNYTANFI
;
A
#
# COMPACT_ATOMS: atom_id res chain seq x y z
N MET A 1 -52.18 27.86 -7.97
CA MET A 1 -51.97 26.41 -7.78
C MET A 1 -50.75 26.03 -8.62
N GLY A 2 -49.60 25.53 -8.16
CA GLY A 2 -49.08 25.21 -6.83
C GLY A 2 -47.64 24.67 -6.97
N LEU A 3 -46.81 24.95 -5.94
CA LEU A 3 -45.72 24.13 -5.35
C LEU A 3 -44.56 23.66 -6.27
N VAL A 4 -43.37 24.28 -6.22
CA VAL A 4 -42.24 24.02 -5.29
C VAL A 4 -41.57 22.66 -5.47
N HIS A 5 -40.33 22.67 -5.98
CA HIS A 5 -39.16 22.09 -5.32
C HIS A 5 -37.89 22.72 -5.93
N LYS A 6 -37.31 23.72 -5.26
CA LYS A 6 -36.04 23.57 -4.50
C LYS A 6 -35.03 22.69 -5.23
N VAL A 7 -34.24 23.30 -6.11
CA VAL A 7 -32.88 22.82 -6.41
C VAL A 7 -32.07 23.04 -5.14
N GLN A 8 -32.13 22.06 -4.23
CA GLN A 8 -31.18 21.97 -3.14
C GLN A 8 -29.79 21.83 -3.75
N GLY A 9 -28.87 22.64 -3.24
CA GLY A 9 -27.53 22.80 -3.81
C GLY A 9 -26.84 21.46 -4.03
N PHE A 10 -26.42 21.23 -5.28
CA PHE A 10 -25.21 20.50 -5.53
C PHE A 10 -24.08 21.29 -4.83
N LYS A 11 -23.79 20.94 -3.58
CA LYS A 11 -22.45 21.21 -3.05
C LYS A 11 -21.53 20.44 -3.98
N PRO A 12 -20.58 21.08 -4.68
CA PRO A 12 -19.57 20.33 -5.40
C PRO A 12 -18.95 19.36 -4.39
N LYS A 13 -18.95 18.05 -4.68
CA LYS A 13 -18.12 17.10 -3.93
C LYS A 13 -16.74 17.75 -3.89
N LYS A 14 -16.24 18.07 -2.69
CA LYS A 14 -14.85 18.50 -2.50
C LYS A 14 -14.03 17.52 -3.33
N THR A 15 -13.22 18.03 -4.26
CA THR A 15 -12.29 17.19 -4.99
C THR A 15 -11.41 16.50 -3.96
N GLU A 16 -11.60 15.20 -3.79
CA GLU A 16 -10.82 14.37 -2.87
C GLU A 16 -9.36 14.45 -3.29
N SER A 17 -8.54 15.10 -2.46
CA SER A 17 -7.13 15.41 -2.71
C SER A 17 -6.29 14.85 -1.57
N PRO A 18 -5.17 14.17 -1.85
CA PRO A 18 -4.28 13.63 -0.82
C PRO A 18 -3.39 14.71 -0.18
N ALA A 19 -3.52 15.99 -0.55
CA ALA A 19 -2.58 17.04 -0.18
C ALA A 19 -2.31 17.15 1.33
N LYS A 20 -3.33 16.95 2.18
CA LYS A 20 -3.14 16.95 3.63
C LYS A 20 -2.31 15.76 4.10
N LEU A 21 -2.59 14.55 3.59
CA LEU A 21 -1.84 13.33 3.95
C LEU A 21 -0.39 13.45 3.45
N LEU A 22 -0.20 13.93 2.21
CA LEU A 22 1.12 14.17 1.61
C LEU A 22 1.96 15.16 2.41
N LYS A 23 1.35 16.15 3.05
CA LYS A 23 2.08 17.08 3.92
C LYS A 23 2.83 16.33 5.04
N TYR A 24 2.23 15.29 5.62
CA TYR A 24 2.90 14.49 6.66
C TYR A 24 4.00 13.61 6.07
N PHE A 25 3.76 12.99 4.92
CA PHE A 25 4.78 12.23 4.19
C PHE A 25 6.04 13.10 3.92
N TYR A 26 5.87 14.26 3.28
CA TYR A 26 6.99 15.15 2.97
C TYR A 26 7.62 15.81 4.21
N SER A 27 6.87 15.96 5.31
CA SER A 27 7.45 16.52 6.54
C SER A 27 8.54 15.63 7.16
N MET A 28 8.59 14.36 6.78
CA MET A 28 9.61 13.42 7.20
C MET A 28 10.86 13.45 6.32
N GLU A 29 10.83 14.16 5.18
CA GLU A 29 11.95 14.18 4.24
C GLU A 29 13.25 14.65 4.93
N GLY A 30 14.33 13.92 4.69
CA GLY A 30 15.63 14.14 5.35
C GLY A 30 15.79 13.46 6.72
N SER A 31 14.75 12.80 7.24
CA SER A 31 14.84 11.92 8.41
C SER A 31 15.38 10.54 8.06
N GLU A 32 16.04 9.89 9.01
CA GLU A 32 16.42 8.46 8.92
C GLU A 32 15.20 7.55 8.84
N ASN A 33 14.07 7.99 9.42
CA ASN A 33 12.80 7.26 9.40
C ASN A 33 11.90 7.67 8.23
N PHE A 34 12.40 8.45 7.26
CA PHE A 34 11.63 8.79 6.07
C PHE A 34 11.30 7.50 5.30
N PRO A 35 10.03 7.23 4.90
CA PRO A 35 9.65 5.98 4.25
C PRO A 35 10.52 5.58 3.05
N LEU A 36 10.95 6.53 2.21
CA LEU A 36 11.84 6.23 1.08
C LEU A 36 13.24 5.84 1.56
N THR A 37 13.78 6.52 2.58
CA THR A 37 15.07 6.16 3.17
C THR A 37 15.03 4.74 3.72
N LEU A 38 13.94 4.37 4.42
CA LEU A 38 13.75 3.02 4.92
C LEU A 38 13.69 1.99 3.78
N ALA A 39 12.91 2.27 2.73
CA ALA A 39 12.79 1.37 1.58
C ALA A 39 14.13 1.16 0.84
N LEU A 40 14.92 2.22 0.65
CA LEU A 40 16.25 2.14 0.03
C LEU A 40 17.23 1.35 0.90
N ASN A 41 17.20 1.54 2.22
CA ASN A 41 18.03 0.77 3.14
C ASN A 41 17.65 -0.72 3.12
N SER A 42 16.36 -1.04 3.04
CA SER A 42 15.88 -2.43 2.90
C SER A 42 16.31 -3.05 1.57
N LEU A 43 16.23 -2.31 0.47
CA LEU A 43 16.74 -2.76 -0.83
C LEU A 43 18.24 -3.08 -0.77
N GLU A 44 19.03 -2.18 -0.18
CA GLU A 44 20.47 -2.38 0.00
C GLU A 44 20.76 -3.62 0.86
N ALA A 45 19.94 -3.88 1.89
CA ALA A 45 20.07 -5.06 2.72
C ALA A 45 19.83 -6.35 1.93
N ILE A 46 18.75 -6.41 1.12
CA ILE A 46 18.44 -7.57 0.26
C ILE A 46 19.58 -7.83 -0.73
N ASN A 47 20.08 -6.78 -1.37
CA ASN A 47 21.20 -6.88 -2.32
C ASN A 47 22.49 -7.43 -1.66
N LYS A 48 22.71 -7.13 -0.37
CA LYS A 48 23.86 -7.65 0.38
C LYS A 48 23.67 -9.10 0.86
N SER A 49 22.44 -9.54 1.05
CA SER A 49 22.12 -10.86 1.62
C SER A 49 21.85 -11.94 0.58
N ALA A 50 21.38 -11.57 -0.61
CA ALA A 50 21.11 -12.52 -1.69
C ALA A 50 22.40 -13.23 -2.15
N ALA A 51 22.35 -14.55 -2.33
CA ALA A 51 23.50 -15.33 -2.78
C ALA A 51 23.79 -15.11 -4.27
N ASP A 52 22.74 -14.87 -5.06
CA ASP A 52 22.82 -14.61 -6.49
C ASP A 52 21.66 -13.73 -7.00
N GLU A 53 21.70 -13.43 -8.29
CA GLU A 53 20.72 -12.57 -8.97
C GLU A 53 19.30 -13.18 -9.00
N GLU A 54 19.19 -14.50 -8.99
CA GLU A 54 17.89 -15.18 -9.02
C GLU A 54 17.21 -15.12 -7.64
N GLU A 55 17.97 -15.37 -6.57
CA GLU A 55 17.49 -15.17 -5.21
C GLU A 55 17.14 -13.69 -4.96
N TYR A 56 18.00 -12.76 -5.42
CA TYR A 56 17.72 -11.32 -5.33
C TYR A 56 16.38 -10.96 -5.98
N LEU A 57 16.18 -11.38 -7.23
CA LEU A 57 14.96 -11.13 -8.00
C LEU A 57 13.72 -11.76 -7.33
N LEU A 58 13.84 -12.96 -6.78
CA LEU A 58 12.77 -13.62 -6.05
C LEU A 58 12.39 -12.83 -4.79
N CYS A 59 13.36 -12.40 -3.99
CA CYS A 59 13.10 -11.56 -2.81
C CYS A 59 12.37 -10.26 -3.18
N LEU A 60 12.79 -9.59 -4.26
CA LEU A 60 12.11 -8.37 -4.74
C LEU A 60 10.64 -8.63 -5.10
N LEU A 61 10.37 -9.75 -5.78
CA LEU A 61 9.01 -10.13 -6.14
C LEU A 61 8.17 -10.45 -4.90
N GLU A 62 8.66 -11.33 -4.02
CA GLU A 62 7.96 -11.78 -2.82
C GLU A 62 7.60 -10.60 -1.91
N ASP A 63 8.56 -9.73 -1.63
CA ASP A 63 8.36 -8.58 -0.76
C ASP A 63 7.46 -7.52 -1.40
N SER A 64 7.53 -7.31 -2.71
CA SER A 64 6.62 -6.40 -3.41
C SER A 64 5.15 -6.85 -3.27
N VAL A 65 4.91 -8.15 -3.47
CA VAL A 65 3.57 -8.75 -3.31
C VAL A 65 3.14 -8.66 -1.85
N PHE A 66 4.01 -9.02 -0.91
CA PHE A 66 3.74 -8.97 0.52
C PHE A 66 3.36 -7.56 0.99
N SER A 67 4.14 -6.54 0.61
CA SER A 67 3.84 -5.14 0.91
C SER A 67 2.51 -4.70 0.31
N SER A 68 2.19 -5.11 -0.91
CA SER A 68 0.91 -4.75 -1.56
C SER A 68 -0.31 -5.31 -0.84
N LEU A 69 -0.20 -6.52 -0.31
CA LEU A 69 -1.24 -7.13 0.52
C LEU A 69 -1.37 -6.41 1.85
N TYR A 70 -0.25 -6.07 2.50
CA TYR A 70 -0.25 -5.24 3.72
C TYR A 70 -0.95 -3.89 3.51
N VAL A 71 -0.68 -3.24 2.38
CA VAL A 71 -1.35 -2.00 1.96
C VAL A 71 -2.87 -2.18 1.89
N THR A 72 -3.36 -3.31 1.39
CA THR A 72 -4.81 -3.59 1.35
C THR A 72 -5.42 -3.61 2.76
N PHE A 73 -4.72 -4.16 3.76
CA PHE A 73 -5.18 -4.10 5.15
C PHE A 73 -5.18 -2.67 5.70
N TYR A 74 -4.16 -1.86 5.37
CA TYR A 74 -4.17 -0.44 5.75
C TYR A 74 -5.35 0.32 5.14
N GLU A 75 -5.71 0.05 3.88
CA GLU A 75 -6.89 0.66 3.25
C GLU A 75 -8.21 0.29 3.93
N GLN A 76 -8.33 -0.96 4.39
CA GLN A 76 -9.51 -1.44 5.12
C GLN A 76 -9.64 -0.73 6.48
N ILE A 77 -8.56 -0.63 7.26
CA ILE A 77 -8.60 0.07 8.54
C ILE A 77 -8.83 1.57 8.35
N PHE A 78 -8.22 2.21 7.35
CA PHE A 78 -8.47 3.62 7.04
C PHE A 78 -9.93 3.89 6.68
N SER A 79 -10.53 3.04 5.85
CA SER A 79 -11.95 3.15 5.52
C SER A 79 -12.83 2.99 6.78
N THR A 80 -12.49 2.03 7.64
CA THR A 80 -13.23 1.77 8.89
C THR A 80 -13.11 2.93 9.88
N VAL A 81 -11.90 3.48 10.04
CA VAL A 81 -11.63 4.65 10.90
C VAL A 81 -12.38 5.88 10.39
N ARG A 82 -12.39 6.13 9.08
CA ARG A 82 -13.18 7.23 8.50
C ARG A 82 -14.67 7.11 8.84
N ASP A 83 -15.21 5.90 8.67
CA ASP A 83 -16.65 5.66 8.83
C ASP A 83 -17.06 5.63 10.32
N ASN A 84 -16.10 5.53 11.24
CA ASN A 84 -16.30 5.46 12.70
C ASN A 84 -15.26 6.30 13.46
N SER A 85 -15.14 7.59 13.10
CA SER A 85 -14.07 8.48 13.58
C SER A 85 -13.93 8.57 15.12
N GLU A 86 -15.03 8.39 15.86
CA GLU A 86 -15.08 8.36 17.32
C GLU A 86 -14.41 7.12 17.93
N MET A 87 -14.25 6.06 17.14
CA MET A 87 -13.61 4.79 17.53
C MET A 87 -12.18 4.66 16.99
N THR A 88 -11.56 5.74 16.51
CA THR A 88 -10.23 5.73 15.87
C THR A 88 -9.20 4.96 16.69
N ILE A 89 -9.01 5.31 17.97
CA ILE A 89 -7.98 4.68 18.83
C ILE A 89 -8.29 3.18 19.07
N PRO A 90 -9.50 2.80 19.54
CA PRO A 90 -9.85 1.38 19.67
C PRO A 90 -9.68 0.55 18.39
N LEU A 91 -10.01 1.12 17.23
CA LEU A 91 -9.89 0.43 15.94
C LEU A 91 -8.42 0.17 15.57
N ILE A 92 -7.54 1.16 15.81
CA ILE A 92 -6.09 1.01 15.58
C ILE A 92 -5.49 -0.01 16.55
N GLU A 93 -5.87 0.02 17.83
CA GLU A 93 -5.43 -0.95 18.82
C GLU A 93 -5.86 -2.38 18.46
N ASN A 94 -7.11 -2.57 18.03
CA ASN A 94 -7.58 -3.88 17.58
C ASN A 94 -6.83 -4.37 16.33
N PHE A 95 -6.61 -3.47 15.37
CA PHE A 95 -5.83 -3.78 14.16
C PHE A 95 -4.38 -4.17 14.49
N ALA A 96 -3.78 -3.56 15.50
CA ALA A 96 -2.46 -3.93 15.99
C ALA A 96 -2.46 -5.29 16.71
N ALA A 97 -3.53 -5.62 17.46
CA ALA A 97 -3.65 -6.89 18.16
C ALA A 97 -3.77 -8.10 17.20
N ASP A 98 -4.39 -7.90 16.04
CA ASP A 98 -4.60 -8.95 15.03
C ASP A 98 -3.39 -9.14 14.08
N LEU A 99 -2.20 -8.67 14.46
CA LEU A 99 -0.98 -8.72 13.64
C LEU A 99 -0.64 -10.13 13.15
N GLU A 100 -0.59 -11.11 14.06
CA GLU A 100 -0.16 -12.48 13.74
C GLU A 100 -1.10 -13.16 12.73
N GLU A 101 -2.41 -13.05 12.92
CA GLU A 101 -3.38 -13.66 12.00
C GLU A 101 -3.36 -12.97 10.64
N ARG A 102 -3.20 -11.64 10.61
CA ARG A 102 -3.04 -10.90 9.36
C ARG A 102 -1.78 -11.31 8.61
N GLU A 103 -0.63 -11.43 9.28
CA GLU A 103 0.62 -11.87 8.65
C GLU A 103 0.50 -13.27 8.07
N LYS A 104 -0.18 -14.17 8.76
CA LYS A 104 -0.48 -15.50 8.26
C LYS A 104 -1.33 -15.46 6.99
N VAL A 105 -2.37 -14.64 6.95
CA VAL A 105 -3.20 -14.45 5.75
C VAL A 105 -2.38 -13.88 4.61
N ILE A 106 -1.58 -12.84 4.87
CA ILE A 106 -0.71 -12.21 3.87
C ILE A 106 0.30 -13.22 3.33
N SER A 107 0.98 -13.99 4.19
CA SER A 107 1.97 -15.00 3.78
C SER A 107 1.37 -16.05 2.84
N ILE A 108 0.16 -16.56 3.16
CA ILE A 108 -0.55 -17.52 2.31
C ILE A 108 -0.89 -16.89 0.95
N GLN A 109 -1.41 -15.66 0.95
CA GLN A 109 -1.76 -14.99 -0.29
C GLN A 109 -0.53 -14.63 -1.14
N SER A 110 0.53 -14.12 -0.53
CA SER A 110 1.81 -13.86 -1.20
C SER A 110 2.33 -15.11 -1.87
N HIS A 111 2.38 -16.24 -1.14
CA HIS A 111 2.82 -17.51 -1.71
C HIS A 111 1.98 -17.93 -2.92
N ASN A 112 0.66 -17.77 -2.85
CA ASN A 112 -0.22 -18.08 -3.99
C ASN A 112 0.06 -17.20 -5.21
N HIS A 113 0.22 -15.89 -5.00
CA HIS A 113 0.48 -14.93 -6.08
C HIS A 113 1.87 -15.11 -6.70
N VAL A 114 2.90 -15.34 -5.88
CA VAL A 114 4.27 -15.61 -6.35
C VAL A 114 4.30 -16.89 -7.19
N ASN A 115 3.72 -17.99 -6.68
CA ASN A 115 3.60 -19.24 -7.45
C ASN A 115 2.88 -19.06 -8.79
N PHE A 116 1.81 -18.25 -8.82
CA PHE A 116 1.09 -17.95 -10.05
C PHE A 116 1.98 -17.22 -11.06
N ILE A 117 2.78 -16.26 -10.61
CA ILE A 117 3.73 -15.51 -11.45
C ILE A 117 4.84 -16.43 -11.97
N GLU A 118 5.47 -17.22 -11.09
CA GLU A 118 6.53 -18.16 -11.45
C GLU A 118 6.07 -19.19 -12.48
N LYS A 119 4.81 -19.64 -12.37
CA LYS A 119 4.19 -20.59 -13.30
C LYS A 119 3.55 -19.92 -14.51
N SER A 120 3.91 -18.67 -14.81
CA SER A 120 3.45 -17.94 -15.99
C SER A 120 1.92 -17.86 -16.10
N GLY A 121 1.24 -17.72 -14.96
CA GLY A 121 -0.20 -17.60 -14.87
C GLY A 121 -0.95 -18.94 -14.77
N ASP A 122 -0.25 -20.07 -14.65
CA ASP A 122 -0.90 -21.35 -14.45
C ASP A 122 -1.29 -21.56 -12.97
N CYS A 123 -2.59 -21.74 -12.72
CA CYS A 123 -3.14 -22.02 -11.41
C CYS A 123 -4.22 -23.12 -11.49
N HIS A 124 -4.04 -24.18 -10.69
CA HIS A 124 -4.98 -25.31 -10.61
C HIS A 124 -6.01 -25.18 -9.48
N GLY A 125 -6.29 -23.95 -9.02
CA GLY A 125 -7.17 -23.67 -7.90
C GLY A 125 -6.42 -23.44 -6.60
N CYS A 126 -6.42 -22.19 -6.12
CA CYS A 126 -5.91 -21.77 -4.81
C CYS A 126 -6.91 -20.81 -4.15
N SER A 127 -6.65 -20.42 -2.91
CA SER A 127 -7.51 -19.47 -2.18
C SER A 127 -7.44 -18.03 -2.69
N SER A 128 -6.58 -17.73 -3.66
CA SER A 128 -6.36 -16.39 -4.22
C SER A 128 -6.74 -16.27 -5.71
N CYS A 129 -7.38 -17.30 -6.30
CA CYS A 129 -7.66 -17.34 -7.74
C CYS A 129 -8.36 -16.09 -8.28
N ASP A 130 -9.34 -15.57 -7.54
CA ASP A 130 -10.13 -14.42 -7.97
C ASP A 130 -9.30 -13.13 -8.05
N ASN A 131 -8.16 -13.07 -7.36
CA ASN A 131 -7.28 -11.91 -7.27
C ASN A 131 -6.00 -12.06 -8.12
N HIS A 132 -5.85 -13.15 -8.88
CA HIS A 132 -4.67 -13.33 -9.73
C HIS A 132 -4.57 -12.29 -10.85
N ALA A 133 -5.70 -11.72 -11.26
CA ALA A 133 -5.73 -10.62 -12.23
C ALA A 133 -4.91 -9.41 -11.77
N ASP A 134 -4.80 -9.19 -10.45
CA ASP A 134 -4.11 -8.03 -9.87
C ASP A 134 -2.58 -8.09 -10.04
N VAL A 135 -2.04 -9.30 -10.26
CA VAL A 135 -0.59 -9.53 -10.41
C VAL A 135 -0.20 -10.09 -11.78
N ALA A 136 -1.18 -10.33 -12.66
CA ALA A 136 -0.93 -10.95 -13.97
C ALA A 136 0.02 -10.13 -14.85
N GLU A 137 0.01 -8.79 -14.71
CA GLU A 137 0.92 -7.91 -15.45
C GLU A 137 2.39 -8.11 -15.07
N LEU A 138 2.70 -8.66 -13.89
CA LEU A 138 4.07 -8.91 -13.44
C LEU A 138 4.73 -10.06 -14.20
N ILE A 139 3.93 -11.00 -14.74
CA ILE A 139 4.42 -12.21 -15.44
C ILE A 139 5.37 -11.85 -16.59
N GLN A 140 5.06 -10.79 -17.35
CA GLN A 140 5.89 -10.41 -18.50
C GLN A 140 7.27 -9.87 -18.09
N TYR A 141 7.37 -9.22 -16.93
CA TYR A 141 8.62 -8.68 -16.39
C TYR A 141 9.42 -9.79 -15.71
N TRP A 142 8.73 -10.69 -15.01
CA TRP A 142 9.31 -11.90 -14.44
C TRP A 142 9.95 -12.78 -15.51
N ALA A 143 9.22 -13.08 -16.59
CA ALA A 143 9.73 -13.89 -17.71
C ALA A 143 10.96 -13.27 -18.40
N LYS A 144 11.14 -11.95 -18.31
CA LYS A 144 12.29 -11.21 -18.85
C LYS A 144 13.43 -11.06 -17.84
N LYS A 145 13.24 -11.47 -16.57
CA LYS A 145 14.14 -11.19 -15.46
C LYS A 145 14.49 -9.70 -15.35
N ASP A 146 13.48 -8.84 -15.46
CA ASP A 146 13.64 -7.38 -15.46
C ASP A 146 13.89 -6.84 -14.04
N ILE A 147 15.15 -6.93 -13.57
CA ILE A 147 15.55 -6.53 -12.22
C ILE A 147 15.23 -5.06 -11.96
N THR A 148 15.52 -4.17 -12.91
CA THR A 148 15.26 -2.74 -12.76
C THR A 148 13.78 -2.47 -12.54
N PHE A 149 12.89 -3.19 -13.23
CA PHE A 149 11.45 -3.10 -12.95
C PHE A 149 11.12 -3.54 -11.51
N PHE A 150 11.67 -4.65 -11.05
CA PHE A 150 11.38 -5.17 -9.70
C PHE A 150 12.00 -4.34 -8.58
N GLU A 151 13.17 -3.72 -8.77
CA GLU A 151 13.74 -2.77 -7.81
C GLU A 151 12.84 -1.53 -7.66
N ASN A 152 12.35 -0.99 -8.80
CA ASN A 152 11.40 0.11 -8.82
C ASN A 152 10.08 -0.23 -8.12
N LEU A 153 9.52 -1.40 -8.45
CA LEU A 153 8.30 -1.91 -7.83
C LEU A 153 8.48 -2.09 -6.32
N TYR A 154 9.58 -2.73 -5.91
CA TYR A 154 9.91 -2.99 -4.51
C TYR A 154 9.99 -1.70 -3.70
N VAL A 155 10.81 -0.75 -4.13
CA VAL A 155 11.00 0.51 -3.38
C VAL A 155 9.70 1.30 -3.33
N GLY A 156 8.96 1.37 -4.43
CA GLY A 156 7.65 2.02 -4.46
C GLY A 156 6.68 1.39 -3.45
N MET A 157 6.57 0.06 -3.44
CA MET A 157 5.66 -0.66 -2.55
C MET A 157 6.06 -0.57 -1.07
N GLN A 158 7.35 -0.72 -0.75
CA GLN A 158 7.88 -0.57 0.60
C GLN A 158 7.70 0.85 1.12
N THR A 159 7.97 1.86 0.30
CA THR A 159 7.76 3.27 0.67
C THR A 159 6.29 3.53 0.99
N ILE A 160 5.36 3.00 0.19
CA ILE A 160 3.93 3.10 0.47
C ILE A 160 3.59 2.40 1.80
N GLN A 161 4.08 1.19 2.02
CA GLN A 161 3.81 0.44 3.25
C GLN A 161 4.25 1.23 4.48
N PHE A 162 5.51 1.68 4.54
CA PHE A 162 6.03 2.48 5.64
C PHE A 162 5.28 3.81 5.82
N ALA A 163 4.90 4.46 4.71
CA ALA A 163 4.14 5.69 4.76
C ALA A 163 2.72 5.49 5.30
N MET A 164 2.06 4.38 4.99
CA MET A 164 0.73 4.03 5.51
C MET A 164 0.81 3.59 6.97
N GLU A 165 1.85 2.86 7.35
CA GLU A 165 2.11 2.50 8.74
C GLU A 165 2.30 3.75 9.62
N HIS A 166 3.19 4.66 9.21
CA HIS A 166 3.40 5.93 9.89
C HIS A 166 2.10 6.75 9.93
N LEU A 167 1.34 6.80 8.82
CA LEU A 167 0.06 7.48 8.79
C LEU A 167 -0.90 6.89 9.84
N LEU A 168 -1.00 5.56 9.92
CA LEU A 168 -1.91 4.87 10.83
C LEU A 168 -1.55 5.06 12.30
N TYR A 169 -0.29 4.86 12.67
CA TYR A 169 0.11 4.77 14.08
C TYR A 169 0.59 6.11 14.66
N GLU A 170 1.16 7.00 13.84
CA GLU A 170 1.75 8.24 14.34
C GLU A 170 0.88 9.46 14.01
N VAL A 171 0.34 9.52 12.80
CA VAL A 171 -0.35 10.74 12.31
C VAL A 171 -1.82 10.76 12.72
N ILE A 172 -2.60 9.74 12.36
CA ILE A 172 -4.05 9.74 12.57
C ILE A 172 -4.45 9.85 14.06
N PRO A 173 -3.79 9.17 15.01
CA PRO A 173 -4.11 9.30 16.44
C PRO A 173 -3.97 10.73 16.99
N GLN A 174 -3.08 11.52 16.39
CA GLN A 174 -2.78 12.89 16.82
C GLN A 174 -3.57 13.96 16.05
N ASN A 175 -4.20 13.60 14.94
CA ASN A 175 -4.83 14.54 14.01
C ASN A 175 -6.18 13.98 13.53
N THR A 176 -7.16 13.90 14.44
CA THR A 176 -8.46 13.25 14.17
C THR A 176 -9.27 13.93 13.06
N GLU A 177 -8.97 15.19 12.74
CA GLU A 177 -9.56 15.91 11.61
C GLU A 177 -9.15 15.35 10.24
N LEU A 178 -8.09 14.54 10.18
CA LEU A 178 -7.65 13.85 8.95
C LEU A 178 -8.47 12.60 8.65
N THR A 179 -9.30 12.12 9.59
CA THR A 179 -10.14 10.94 9.36
C THR A 179 -11.08 11.13 8.17
N GLU A 180 -11.59 12.35 7.92
CA GLU A 180 -12.38 12.68 6.72
C GLU A 180 -11.62 12.49 5.41
N ASP A 181 -10.29 12.59 5.45
CA ASP A 181 -9.41 12.48 4.28
C ASP A 181 -9.00 11.01 4.00
N LEU A 182 -9.41 10.04 4.82
CA LEU A 182 -9.10 8.61 4.67
C LEU A 182 -10.03 7.86 3.69
N SER A 183 -10.57 8.56 2.69
CA SER A 183 -11.43 7.92 1.67
C SER A 183 -10.62 6.99 0.75
N PRO A 184 -11.21 5.91 0.21
CA PRO A 184 -10.52 5.04 -0.76
C PRO A 184 -9.92 5.81 -1.94
N ILE A 185 -10.59 6.86 -2.42
CA ILE A 185 -10.10 7.69 -3.53
C ILE A 185 -8.91 8.55 -3.08
N THR A 186 -8.97 9.15 -1.89
CA THR A 186 -7.85 9.93 -1.35
C THR A 186 -6.64 9.04 -1.10
N ILE A 187 -6.83 7.86 -0.50
CA ILE A 187 -5.76 6.90 -0.21
C ILE A 187 -5.15 6.36 -1.51
N LEU A 188 -5.96 6.01 -2.52
CA LEU A 188 -5.45 5.63 -3.83
C LEU A 188 -4.54 6.73 -4.42
N LYS A 189 -4.98 7.99 -4.40
CA LYS A 189 -4.16 9.11 -4.89
C LYS A 189 -2.89 9.32 -4.06
N TYR A 190 -2.99 9.17 -2.74
CA TYR A 190 -1.84 9.25 -1.83
C TYR A 190 -0.78 8.21 -2.20
N ARG A 191 -1.18 6.95 -2.42
CA ARG A 191 -0.28 5.88 -2.89
C ARG A 191 0.35 6.20 -4.24
N GLN A 192 -0.45 6.67 -5.20
CA GLN A 192 0.04 7.03 -6.53
C GLN A 192 1.10 8.14 -6.47
N GLU A 193 0.87 9.18 -5.68
CA GLU A 193 1.83 10.28 -5.51
C GLU A 193 3.11 9.82 -4.82
N ILE A 194 3.03 8.93 -3.82
CA ILE A 194 4.21 8.32 -3.19
C ILE A 194 4.98 7.47 -4.21
N PHE A 195 4.30 6.60 -4.97
CA PHE A 195 4.96 5.78 -5.98
C PHE A 195 5.63 6.62 -7.08
N ASN A 196 4.96 7.68 -7.54
CA ASN A 196 5.54 8.61 -8.50
C ASN A 196 6.74 9.36 -7.92
N TYR A 197 6.70 9.68 -6.62
CA TYR A 197 7.81 10.31 -5.93
C TYR A 197 9.05 9.39 -5.94
N THR A 198 8.89 8.10 -5.60
CA THR A 198 10.01 7.15 -5.55
C THR A 198 10.66 6.92 -6.91
N ALA A 199 9.88 6.96 -8.00
CA ALA A 199 10.38 6.79 -9.37
C ALA A 199 11.40 7.86 -9.82
N ASN A 200 11.60 8.94 -9.06
CA ASN A 200 12.64 9.95 -9.36
C ASN A 200 13.99 9.64 -8.70
N PHE A 201 14.09 8.59 -7.89
CA PHE A 201 15.26 8.28 -7.05
C PHE A 201 15.91 6.94 -7.39
N ILE A 202 15.40 6.24 -8.40
CA ILE A 202 15.90 4.97 -8.95
C ILE A 202 16.09 5.18 -10.46
#